data_AF-A0A7C4E5T5-F1
#
_entry.id   AF-A0A7C4E5T5-F1
#
_cell.length_a   1.000
_cell.length_b   1.000
_cell.length_c   1.000
_cell.angle_alpha   90.00
_cell.angle_beta   90.00
_cell.angle_gamma   90.00
#
_symmetry.space_group_name_H-M   'P 1'
#
loop_
_entity.id
_entity.type
_entity.pdbx_description
1 polymer ?
#
loop_
_entity_poly.entity_id
_entity_poly.type
_entity_poly.pdbx_seq_one_letter_code
_entity_poly.pdbx_strand_id
1 'polypeptide(L)'
;MQIESYLRDFLLQTWVRVLVAASLREKEKPGQVQRYLRIVPDLVWSVQPKINPEDRKRLVSVIPAVLATLREGVMLIDWPQAKMQEFFSKLMNSHALAVKALELAHGNPGAAFEPSTLSIKLDGIRFDAEPQVADGAAPLHVSDDVVRHVIAEKHAPVNHLTLPPEAAAITAGPDDAQVDGIIARWKRGDWFNLRVGDVTERVRLRWISPRKTLYLFTPADGRQAHSLSPETLRGYLRSGRMQPVESVPLFDRAVHAVMQDLQGAAVGAQ
;
A
#
# COMPACT_ATOMS: atom_id res chain seq x y z
N MET A 1 16.87 -27.76 -17.56
CA MET A 1 16.75 -26.35 -17.12
C MET A 1 17.05 -26.29 -15.64
N GLN A 2 18.04 -25.52 -15.21
CA GLN A 2 18.22 -25.23 -13.78
C GLN A 2 17.36 -24.03 -13.42
N ILE A 3 16.41 -24.24 -12.51
CA ILE A 3 15.54 -23.19 -11.97
C ILE A 3 16.01 -22.92 -10.55
N GLU A 4 16.23 -21.65 -10.23
CA GLU A 4 16.61 -21.19 -8.89
C GLU A 4 15.58 -21.64 -7.84
N SER A 5 16.06 -22.01 -6.65
CA SER A 5 15.21 -22.59 -5.58
C SER A 5 14.06 -21.67 -5.20
N TYR A 6 14.30 -20.37 -5.04
CA TYR A 6 13.26 -19.40 -4.67
C TYR A 6 12.12 -19.35 -5.70
N LEU A 7 12.43 -19.45 -7.00
CA LEU A 7 11.43 -19.40 -8.06
C LEU A 7 10.65 -20.71 -8.15
N ARG A 8 11.34 -21.85 -7.98
CA ARG A 8 10.71 -23.17 -7.87
C ARG A 8 9.73 -23.21 -6.71
N ASP A 9 10.16 -22.78 -5.53
CA ASP A 9 9.34 -22.77 -4.32
C ASP A 9 8.14 -21.84 -4.50
N PHE A 10 8.35 -20.65 -5.07
CA PHE A 10 7.26 -19.74 -5.41
C PHE A 10 6.24 -20.39 -6.35
N LEU A 11 6.68 -21.03 -7.43
CA LEU A 11 5.79 -21.67 -8.40
C LEU A 11 4.98 -22.81 -7.76
N LEU A 12 5.62 -23.65 -6.95
CA LEU A 12 4.96 -24.82 -6.35
C LEU A 12 4.09 -24.48 -5.14
N GLN A 13 4.48 -23.48 -4.34
CA GLN A 13 3.80 -23.15 -3.08
C GLN A 13 2.82 -22.00 -3.22
N THR A 14 3.23 -20.91 -3.88
CA THR A 14 2.43 -19.67 -3.97
C THR A 14 1.63 -19.63 -5.25
N TRP A 15 2.25 -19.89 -6.40
CA TRP A 15 1.58 -19.77 -7.71
C TRP A 15 0.49 -20.83 -7.90
N VAL A 16 0.68 -22.05 -7.36
CA VAL A 16 -0.40 -23.06 -7.30
C VAL A 16 -1.62 -22.53 -6.54
N ARG A 17 -1.43 -21.83 -5.41
CA ARG A 17 -2.55 -21.22 -4.65
C ARG A 17 -3.24 -20.13 -5.46
N VAL A 18 -2.50 -19.35 -6.23
CA VAL A 18 -3.07 -18.36 -7.17
C VAL A 18 -3.95 -19.05 -8.22
N LEU A 19 -3.48 -20.15 -8.81
CA LEU A 19 -4.25 -20.91 -9.80
C LEU A 19 -5.52 -21.51 -9.19
N VAL A 20 -5.43 -22.05 -7.98
CA VAL A 20 -6.60 -22.54 -7.23
C VAL A 20 -7.58 -21.41 -6.96
N ALA A 21 -7.12 -20.28 -6.43
CA ALA A 21 -7.97 -19.13 -6.14
C ALA A 21 -8.64 -18.56 -7.42
N ALA A 22 -7.93 -18.54 -8.53
CA ALA A 22 -8.47 -18.15 -9.83
C ALA A 22 -9.54 -19.14 -10.32
N SER A 23 -9.31 -20.44 -10.16
CA SER A 23 -10.28 -21.48 -10.57
C SER A 23 -11.61 -21.39 -9.83
N LEU A 24 -11.59 -20.97 -8.56
CA LEU A 24 -12.81 -20.72 -7.78
C LEU A 24 -13.61 -19.52 -8.30
N ARG A 25 -12.97 -18.60 -9.03
CA ARG A 25 -13.57 -17.38 -9.61
C ARG A 25 -13.77 -17.46 -11.12
N GLU A 26 -13.59 -18.64 -11.72
CA GLU A 26 -13.67 -18.83 -13.18
C GLU A 26 -15.04 -18.40 -13.74
N LYS A 27 -16.11 -18.54 -12.96
CA LYS A 27 -17.46 -18.09 -13.33
C LYS A 27 -17.59 -16.56 -13.42
N GLU A 28 -16.84 -15.83 -12.60
CA GLU A 28 -16.87 -14.37 -12.55
C GLU A 28 -15.90 -13.75 -13.56
N LYS A 29 -14.79 -14.45 -13.84
CA LYS A 29 -13.72 -14.01 -14.76
C LYS A 29 -13.22 -15.18 -15.62
N PRO A 30 -13.92 -15.50 -16.72
CA PRO A 30 -13.52 -16.60 -17.59
C PRO A 30 -12.14 -16.36 -18.21
N GLY A 31 -11.33 -17.41 -18.28
CA GLY A 31 -9.98 -17.39 -18.88
C GLY A 31 -8.88 -16.85 -17.96
N GLN A 32 -9.18 -16.50 -16.71
CA GLN A 32 -8.18 -15.98 -15.76
C GLN A 32 -7.13 -17.04 -15.42
N VAL A 33 -7.54 -18.29 -15.16
CA VAL A 33 -6.62 -19.41 -14.91
C VAL A 33 -5.68 -19.61 -16.10
N GLN A 34 -6.22 -19.57 -17.32
CA GLN A 34 -5.43 -19.81 -18.52
C GLN A 34 -4.42 -18.69 -18.78
N ARG A 35 -4.76 -17.45 -18.45
CA ARG A 35 -3.81 -16.32 -18.48
C ARG A 35 -2.68 -16.51 -17.47
N TYR A 36 -2.96 -16.96 -16.25
CA TYR A 36 -1.93 -17.21 -15.24
C TYR A 36 -1.02 -18.40 -15.57
N LEU A 37 -1.55 -19.43 -16.23
CA LEU A 37 -0.74 -20.54 -16.73
C LEU A 37 0.20 -20.10 -17.88
N ARG A 38 -0.27 -19.23 -18.78
CA ARG A 38 0.49 -18.79 -19.96
C ARG A 38 1.78 -18.04 -19.63
N ILE A 39 1.87 -17.40 -18.46
CA ILE A 39 3.07 -16.63 -18.10
C ILE A 39 4.19 -17.49 -17.50
N VAL A 40 3.92 -18.72 -17.08
CA VAL A 40 4.92 -19.58 -16.41
C VAL A 40 6.10 -19.92 -17.32
N PRO A 41 5.91 -20.32 -18.59
CA PRO A 41 7.04 -20.58 -19.50
C PRO A 41 7.91 -19.33 -19.73
N ASP A 42 7.29 -18.17 -19.90
CA ASP A 42 8.01 -16.91 -20.10
C ASP A 42 8.76 -16.48 -18.84
N LEU A 43 8.18 -16.68 -17.66
CA LEU A 43 8.85 -16.45 -16.38
C LEU A 43 10.07 -17.36 -16.20
N VAL A 44 9.91 -18.66 -16.41
CA VAL A 44 11.01 -19.62 -16.30
C VAL A 44 12.11 -19.30 -17.31
N TRP A 45 11.74 -18.98 -18.55
CA TRP A 45 12.69 -18.56 -19.57
C TRP A 45 13.41 -17.27 -19.18
N SER A 46 12.72 -16.29 -18.59
CA SER A 46 13.27 -14.96 -18.34
C SER A 46 14.42 -14.89 -17.34
N VAL A 47 14.55 -15.89 -16.45
CA VAL A 47 15.66 -16.00 -15.49
C VAL A 47 16.82 -16.85 -16.02
N GLN A 48 16.69 -17.43 -17.21
CA GLN A 48 17.78 -18.20 -17.83
C GLN A 48 18.79 -17.28 -18.51
N PRO A 49 20.09 -17.63 -18.49
CA PRO A 49 21.15 -16.92 -19.21
C PRO A 49 20.76 -16.64 -20.68
N LYS A 50 20.96 -15.40 -21.11
CA LYS A 50 20.74 -14.96 -22.49
C LYS A 50 22.08 -14.95 -23.20
N ILE A 51 22.19 -15.74 -24.27
CA ILE A 51 23.44 -15.91 -25.03
C ILE A 51 23.40 -15.07 -26.31
N ASN A 52 22.21 -14.66 -26.77
CA ASN A 52 22.04 -13.89 -28.00
C ASN A 52 21.36 -12.52 -27.75
N PRO A 53 21.68 -11.48 -28.56
CA PRO A 53 21.09 -10.15 -28.42
C PRO A 53 19.58 -10.10 -28.71
N GLU A 54 19.07 -10.99 -29.56
CA GLU A 54 17.62 -11.11 -29.84
C GLU A 54 16.85 -11.59 -28.61
N ASP A 55 17.44 -12.47 -27.80
CA ASP A 55 16.84 -12.90 -26.55
C ASP A 55 16.73 -11.76 -25.54
N ARG A 56 17.70 -10.83 -25.52
CA ARG A 56 17.62 -9.61 -24.69
C ARG A 56 16.48 -8.71 -25.12
N LYS A 57 16.30 -8.48 -26.43
CA LYS A 57 15.18 -7.68 -26.95
C LYS A 57 13.84 -8.31 -26.57
N ARG A 58 13.71 -9.63 -26.72
CA ARG A 58 12.52 -10.38 -26.28
C ARG A 58 12.31 -10.28 -24.76
N LEU A 59 13.37 -10.34 -23.96
CA LEU A 59 13.25 -10.22 -22.51
C LEU A 59 12.67 -8.86 -22.11
N VAL A 60 13.17 -7.77 -22.69
CA VAL A 60 12.68 -6.41 -22.41
C VAL A 60 11.21 -6.21 -22.81
N SER A 61 10.72 -6.93 -23.83
CA SER A 61 9.31 -6.82 -24.25
C SER A 61 8.37 -7.72 -23.44
N VAL A 62 8.81 -8.90 -23.01
CA VAL A 62 7.96 -9.90 -22.33
C VAL A 62 7.85 -9.66 -20.83
N ILE A 63 8.95 -9.25 -20.19
CA ILE A 63 9.02 -9.09 -18.72
C ILE A 63 7.90 -8.21 -18.13
N PRO A 64 7.56 -7.03 -18.68
CA PRO A 64 6.54 -6.17 -18.09
C PRO A 64 5.18 -6.85 -17.92
N ALA A 65 4.75 -7.63 -18.92
CA ALA A 65 3.48 -8.35 -18.88
C ALA A 65 3.50 -9.52 -17.89
N VAL A 66 4.64 -10.22 -17.79
CA VAL A 66 4.86 -11.30 -16.81
C VAL A 66 4.80 -10.75 -15.40
N LEU A 67 5.54 -9.68 -15.09
CA LEU A 67 5.56 -9.06 -13.76
C LEU A 67 4.19 -8.52 -13.35
N ALA A 68 3.47 -7.86 -14.27
CA ALA A 68 2.12 -7.37 -14.02
C ALA A 68 1.15 -8.50 -13.67
N THR A 69 1.23 -9.62 -14.40
CA THR A 69 0.37 -10.79 -14.19
C THR A 69 0.73 -11.55 -12.91
N LEU A 70 2.02 -11.67 -12.59
CA LEU A 70 2.49 -12.21 -11.32
C LEU A 70 1.92 -11.41 -10.14
N ARG A 71 2.02 -10.08 -10.21
CA ARG A 71 1.52 -9.17 -9.17
C ARG A 71 0.01 -9.34 -8.97
N GLU A 72 -0.75 -9.33 -10.05
CA GLU A 72 -2.19 -9.55 -9.99
C GLU A 72 -2.54 -10.89 -9.32
N GLY A 73 -1.82 -11.95 -9.69
CA GLY A 73 -2.01 -13.28 -9.12
C GLY A 73 -1.74 -13.32 -7.61
N VAL A 74 -0.63 -12.74 -7.14
CA VAL A 74 -0.32 -12.75 -5.70
C VAL A 74 -1.23 -11.81 -4.89
N MET A 75 -1.77 -10.75 -5.50
CA MET A 75 -2.81 -9.92 -4.87
C MET A 75 -4.14 -10.67 -4.72
N LEU A 76 -4.45 -11.60 -5.61
CA LEU A 76 -5.68 -12.41 -5.54
C LEU A 76 -5.78 -13.25 -4.26
N ILE A 77 -4.64 -13.62 -3.69
CA ILE A 77 -4.52 -14.46 -2.49
C ILE A 77 -4.06 -13.67 -1.26
N ASP A 78 -4.13 -12.34 -1.30
CA ASP A 78 -3.71 -11.44 -0.22
C ASP A 78 -2.27 -11.70 0.25
N TRP A 79 -1.35 -11.98 -0.70
CA TRP A 79 0.03 -12.32 -0.35
C TRP A 79 0.73 -11.13 0.32
N PRO A 80 1.44 -11.34 1.45
CA PRO A 80 1.98 -10.23 2.24
C PRO A 80 2.91 -9.31 1.43
N GLN A 81 2.71 -8.00 1.54
CA GLN A 81 3.47 -6.98 0.79
C GLN A 81 4.99 -7.13 0.99
N ALA A 82 5.45 -7.45 2.22
CA ALA A 82 6.86 -7.67 2.49
C ALA A 82 7.45 -8.85 1.70
N LYS A 83 6.71 -9.98 1.60
CA LYS A 83 7.12 -11.16 0.83
C LYS A 83 7.08 -10.90 -0.68
N MET A 84 6.11 -10.11 -1.11
CA MET A 84 6.02 -9.65 -2.49
C MET A 84 7.26 -8.84 -2.89
N GLN A 85 7.62 -7.83 -2.09
CA GLN A 85 8.82 -7.01 -2.34
C GLN A 85 10.09 -7.87 -2.38
N GLU A 86 10.28 -8.74 -1.39
CA GLU A 86 11.43 -9.65 -1.34
C GLU A 86 11.53 -10.54 -2.59
N PHE A 87 10.41 -11.10 -3.06
CA PHE A 87 10.37 -11.94 -4.24
C PHE A 87 10.70 -11.17 -5.52
N PHE A 88 10.11 -9.99 -5.73
CA PHE A 88 10.38 -9.17 -6.92
C PHE A 88 11.82 -8.64 -6.93
N SER A 89 12.40 -8.33 -5.77
CA SER A 89 13.83 -7.99 -5.67
C SER A 89 14.72 -9.16 -6.10
N LYS A 90 14.44 -10.39 -5.65
CA LYS A 90 15.18 -11.59 -6.09
C LYS A 90 15.04 -11.80 -7.59
N LEU A 91 13.82 -11.66 -8.12
CA LEU A 91 13.54 -11.82 -9.54
C LEU A 91 14.28 -10.80 -10.42
N MET A 92 14.36 -9.54 -9.98
CA MET A 92 15.11 -8.51 -10.70
C MET A 92 16.61 -8.83 -10.76
N ASN A 93 17.18 -9.32 -9.66
CA ASN A 93 18.57 -9.76 -9.61
C ASN A 93 18.82 -10.93 -10.58
N SER A 94 17.92 -11.90 -10.64
CA SER A 94 18.00 -13.01 -11.62
C SER A 94 17.94 -12.52 -13.06
N HIS A 95 17.11 -11.53 -13.39
CA HIS A 95 17.09 -10.93 -14.74
C HIS A 95 18.40 -10.20 -15.09
N ALA A 96 18.99 -9.48 -14.13
CA ALA A 96 20.29 -8.84 -14.33
C ALA A 96 21.39 -9.88 -14.60
N LEU A 97 21.43 -10.97 -13.83
CA LEU A 97 22.37 -12.08 -14.03
C LEU A 97 22.14 -12.78 -15.37
N ALA A 98 20.88 -12.99 -15.76
CA ALA A 98 20.51 -13.59 -17.03
C ALA A 98 21.06 -12.80 -18.23
N VAL A 99 21.06 -11.47 -18.18
CA VAL A 99 21.59 -10.63 -19.26
C VAL A 99 23.12 -10.47 -19.17
N LYS A 100 23.70 -10.43 -17.97
CA LYS A 100 25.16 -10.35 -17.77
C LYS A 100 25.94 -11.51 -18.41
N ALA A 101 25.33 -12.69 -18.51
CA ALA A 101 25.91 -13.84 -19.21
C ALA A 101 26.24 -13.55 -20.69
N LEU A 102 25.46 -12.66 -21.34
CA LEU A 102 25.70 -12.21 -22.71
C LEU A 102 26.94 -11.30 -22.81
N GLU A 103 27.07 -10.37 -21.86
CA GLU A 103 28.16 -9.38 -21.81
C GLU A 103 29.52 -10.07 -21.67
N LEU A 104 29.57 -11.12 -20.84
CA LEU A 104 30.74 -11.96 -20.67
C LEU A 104 31.08 -12.79 -21.92
N ALA A 105 30.08 -13.20 -22.70
CA ALA A 105 30.26 -14.01 -23.92
C ALA A 105 30.64 -13.17 -25.16
N HIS A 106 30.24 -11.91 -25.23
CA HIS A 106 30.40 -11.06 -26.43
C HIS A 106 31.34 -9.84 -26.26
N GLY A 107 32.02 -9.69 -25.13
CA GLY A 107 33.18 -8.78 -24.97
C GLY A 107 32.94 -7.29 -25.21
N ASN A 108 31.69 -6.85 -25.39
CA ASN A 108 31.36 -5.47 -25.75
C ASN A 108 30.64 -4.76 -24.58
N PRO A 109 31.25 -3.75 -23.92
CA PRO A 109 30.68 -3.07 -22.76
C PRO A 109 29.58 -2.03 -23.12
N GLY A 110 29.05 -2.05 -24.35
CA GLY A 110 28.36 -0.91 -24.95
C GLY A 110 26.87 -0.75 -24.66
N ALA A 111 26.22 -1.63 -23.90
CA ALA A 111 24.84 -1.41 -23.46
C ALA A 111 24.57 -2.19 -22.19
N ALA A 112 25.22 -1.77 -21.09
CA ALA A 112 24.93 -2.25 -19.76
C ALA A 112 23.42 -2.39 -19.60
N PHE A 113 22.94 -3.61 -19.39
CA PHE A 113 21.55 -3.80 -19.02
C PHE A 113 21.38 -3.26 -17.62
N GLU A 114 21.03 -1.98 -17.54
CA GLU A 114 20.72 -1.31 -16.29
C GLU A 114 19.43 -1.96 -15.73
N PRO A 115 19.49 -2.73 -14.63
CA PRO A 115 18.28 -3.21 -13.96
C PRO A 115 17.37 -2.03 -13.59
N SER A 116 17.96 -0.84 -13.43
CA SER A 116 17.33 0.47 -13.34
C SER A 116 16.29 0.73 -14.44
N THR A 117 16.44 0.28 -15.68
CA THR A 117 15.43 0.55 -16.74
C THR A 117 14.18 -0.32 -16.61
N LEU A 118 14.35 -1.56 -16.15
CA LEU A 118 13.23 -2.42 -15.77
C LEU A 118 12.61 -1.94 -14.46
N SER A 119 13.44 -1.54 -13.49
CA SER A 119 12.99 -0.91 -12.25
C SER A 119 12.26 0.40 -12.54
N ILE A 120 12.65 1.25 -13.48
CA ILE A 120 11.93 2.49 -13.85
C ILE A 120 10.60 2.18 -14.53
N LYS A 121 10.53 1.14 -15.39
CA LYS A 121 9.25 0.67 -15.92
C LYS A 121 8.38 0.00 -14.86
N LEU A 122 8.98 -0.58 -13.82
CA LEU A 122 8.29 -1.24 -12.71
C LEU A 122 7.91 -0.25 -11.58
N ASP A 123 8.71 0.81 -11.35
CA ASP A 123 8.51 1.96 -10.46
C ASP A 123 7.56 2.97 -11.09
N GLY A 124 7.56 3.09 -12.43
CA GLY A 124 6.49 3.76 -13.18
C GLY A 124 5.14 3.06 -12.98
N ILE A 125 5.16 1.77 -12.59
CA ILE A 125 4.03 1.02 -12.07
C ILE A 125 4.16 0.92 -10.55
N ARG A 126 4.31 2.09 -9.90
CA ARG A 126 4.56 2.31 -8.47
C ARG A 126 3.94 1.23 -7.58
N PHE A 127 4.77 0.58 -6.75
CA PHE A 127 4.31 -0.26 -5.64
C PHE A 127 3.67 0.56 -4.49
N ASP A 128 3.85 1.88 -4.53
CA ASP A 128 2.98 2.89 -3.93
C ASP A 128 2.01 3.42 -4.99
N ALA A 129 1.12 2.56 -5.49
CA ALA A 129 -0.09 3.06 -6.12
C ALA A 129 -1.02 3.53 -4.99
N GLU A 130 -0.75 4.73 -4.47
CA GLU A 130 -1.86 5.64 -4.26
C GLU A 130 -2.55 5.70 -5.66
N PRO A 131 -3.77 5.17 -5.78
CA PRO A 131 -4.45 5.05 -7.06
C PRO A 131 -4.48 6.45 -7.64
N GLN A 132 -3.93 6.58 -8.84
CA GLN A 132 -4.09 7.80 -9.61
C GLN A 132 -5.60 8.03 -9.73
N VAL A 133 -6.10 8.97 -8.93
CA VAL A 133 -7.40 9.58 -9.13
C VAL A 133 -7.34 10.12 -10.55
N ALA A 134 -8.12 9.49 -11.43
CA ALA A 134 -8.44 10.10 -12.71
C ALA A 134 -8.98 11.50 -12.39
N ASP A 135 -8.29 12.51 -12.89
CA ASP A 135 -8.71 13.90 -12.76
C ASP A 135 -10.18 13.97 -13.22
N GLY A 136 -11.08 14.27 -12.28
CA GLY A 136 -12.51 14.45 -12.54
C GLY A 136 -13.48 13.41 -11.94
N ALA A 137 -13.02 12.33 -11.31
CA ALA A 137 -13.94 11.45 -10.55
C ALA A 137 -14.11 11.97 -9.11
N ALA A 138 -15.34 12.32 -8.72
CA ALA A 138 -15.67 12.70 -7.35
C ALA A 138 -15.11 11.69 -6.33
N PRO A 139 -14.68 12.12 -5.12
CA PRO A 139 -14.16 11.22 -4.11
C PRO A 139 -15.17 10.10 -3.85
N LEU A 140 -14.75 8.84 -3.99
CA LEU A 140 -15.63 7.73 -3.62
C LEU A 140 -15.86 7.78 -2.12
N HIS A 141 -17.08 8.14 -1.75
CA HIS A 141 -17.58 8.03 -0.39
C HIS A 141 -18.01 6.60 -0.12
N VAL A 142 -17.40 5.95 0.86
CA VAL A 142 -17.83 4.63 1.33
C VAL A 142 -18.51 4.85 2.68
N SER A 143 -19.82 4.67 2.72
CA SER A 143 -20.61 4.83 3.94
C SER A 143 -20.28 3.73 4.95
N ASP A 144 -20.31 4.09 6.23
CA ASP A 144 -20.01 3.20 7.37
C ASP A 144 -20.85 1.91 7.34
N ASP A 145 -22.13 2.02 6.96
CA ASP A 145 -23.06 0.90 6.81
C ASP A 145 -22.60 -0.16 5.79
N VAL A 146 -22.02 0.28 4.67
CA VAL A 146 -21.50 -0.62 3.63
C VAL A 146 -20.29 -1.39 4.16
N VAL A 147 -19.43 -0.72 4.92
CA VAL A 147 -18.25 -1.34 5.51
C VAL A 147 -18.64 -2.36 6.59
N ARG A 148 -19.62 -2.00 7.44
CA ARG A 148 -20.19 -2.94 8.43
C ARG A 148 -20.77 -4.18 7.77
N HIS A 149 -21.53 -4.01 6.69
CA HIS A 149 -22.14 -5.13 5.98
C HIS A 149 -21.10 -6.10 5.44
N VAL A 150 -20.05 -5.59 4.79
CA VAL A 150 -18.96 -6.42 4.25
C VAL A 150 -18.15 -7.09 5.35
N ILE A 151 -17.87 -6.41 6.47
CA ILE A 151 -17.15 -7.00 7.62
C ILE A 151 -17.95 -8.15 8.23
N ALA A 152 -19.26 -7.95 8.42
CA ALA A 152 -20.17 -8.97 8.96
C ALA A 152 -20.29 -10.16 8.01
N GLU A 153 -20.43 -9.92 6.70
CA GLU A 153 -20.55 -10.97 5.69
C GLU A 153 -19.25 -11.80 5.55
N LYS A 154 -18.10 -11.13 5.55
CA LYS A 154 -16.78 -11.77 5.38
C LYS A 154 -16.17 -12.30 6.67
N HIS A 155 -16.86 -12.16 7.82
CA HIS A 155 -16.37 -12.56 9.14
C HIS A 155 -14.96 -12.03 9.45
N ALA A 156 -14.66 -10.81 9.01
CA ALA A 156 -13.35 -10.22 9.26
C ALA A 156 -13.22 -9.86 10.75
N PRO A 157 -12.13 -10.24 11.44
CA PRO A 157 -11.92 -9.96 12.87
C PRO A 157 -11.49 -8.50 13.09
N VAL A 158 -12.30 -7.56 12.60
CA VAL A 158 -12.05 -6.12 12.58
C VAL A 158 -13.28 -5.42 13.13
N ASN A 159 -13.10 -4.55 14.11
CA ASN A 159 -14.16 -3.73 14.68
C ASN A 159 -14.27 -2.41 13.92
N HIS A 160 -15.37 -2.17 13.22
CA HIS A 160 -15.60 -0.90 12.53
C HIS A 160 -16.20 0.14 13.48
N LEU A 161 -15.45 1.20 13.74
CA LEU A 161 -15.86 2.25 14.67
C LEU A 161 -16.64 3.33 13.92
N THR A 162 -17.82 3.67 14.45
CA THR A 162 -18.59 4.87 14.07
C THR A 162 -18.25 6.05 14.97
N LEU A 163 -18.54 7.24 14.47
CA LEU A 163 -18.55 8.46 15.28
C LEU A 163 -19.75 8.44 16.24
N PRO A 164 -19.54 8.50 17.57
CA PRO A 164 -20.65 8.58 18.50
C PRO A 164 -21.40 9.92 18.33
N PRO A 165 -22.72 9.98 18.60
CA PRO A 165 -23.55 11.18 18.34
C PRO A 165 -23.04 12.46 19.01
N GLU A 166 -22.56 12.32 20.24
CA GLU A 166 -21.91 13.37 21.03
C GLU A 166 -20.63 13.93 20.41
N ALA A 167 -19.85 13.13 19.68
CA ALA A 167 -18.69 13.62 18.92
C ALA A 167 -19.11 14.18 17.56
N ALA A 168 -20.15 13.65 16.95
CA ALA A 168 -20.71 14.18 15.71
C ALA A 168 -21.28 15.61 15.89
N ALA A 169 -21.78 15.92 17.08
CA ALA A 169 -22.25 17.26 17.44
C ALA A 169 -21.10 18.30 17.59
N ILE A 170 -19.84 17.86 17.73
CA ILE A 170 -18.69 18.76 17.87
C ILE A 170 -18.22 19.17 16.48
N THR A 171 -18.65 20.38 16.07
CA THR A 171 -18.22 21.01 14.82
C THR A 171 -17.14 22.07 15.04
N ALA A 172 -16.91 22.50 16.28
CA ALA A 172 -15.84 23.42 16.64
C ALA A 172 -14.47 22.74 16.51
N GLY A 173 -13.55 23.34 15.74
CA GLY A 173 -12.23 22.79 15.50
C GLY A 173 -11.73 23.05 14.07
N PRO A 174 -10.65 22.39 13.65
CA PRO A 174 -10.12 22.51 12.29
C PRO A 174 -11.13 22.04 11.25
N ASP A 175 -11.17 22.75 10.12
CA ASP A 175 -12.02 22.39 8.97
C ASP A 175 -11.55 21.06 8.32
N ASP A 176 -12.36 20.52 7.39
CA ASP A 176 -12.06 19.21 6.78
C ASP A 176 -10.70 19.23 6.06
N ALA A 177 -10.34 20.34 5.43
CA ALA A 177 -9.09 20.45 4.67
C ALA A 177 -7.86 20.46 5.58
N GLN A 178 -7.94 21.14 6.72
CA GLN A 178 -6.89 21.14 7.75
C GLN A 178 -6.72 19.75 8.35
N VAL A 179 -7.83 19.08 8.67
CA VAL A 179 -7.79 17.72 9.21
C VAL A 179 -7.23 16.73 8.18
N ASP A 180 -7.60 16.86 6.92
CA ASP A 180 -7.05 16.04 5.83
C ASP A 180 -5.55 16.28 5.66
N GLY A 181 -5.08 17.52 5.81
CA GLY A 181 -3.65 17.85 5.81
C GLY A 181 -2.88 17.17 6.96
N ILE A 182 -3.50 17.02 8.13
CA ILE A 182 -2.92 16.27 9.26
C ILE A 182 -2.85 14.78 8.93
N ILE A 183 -3.97 14.20 8.47
CA ILE A 183 -4.07 12.76 8.15
C ILE A 183 -3.08 12.40 7.02
N ALA A 184 -2.90 13.27 6.03
CA ALA A 184 -1.98 13.06 4.92
C ALA A 184 -0.51 12.91 5.34
N ARG A 185 -0.13 13.40 6.54
CA ARG A 185 1.24 13.29 7.06
C ARG A 185 1.48 11.98 7.81
N TRP A 186 0.43 11.22 8.10
CA TRP A 186 0.53 9.97 8.85
C TRP A 186 1.15 8.85 8.01
N LYS A 187 1.98 8.05 8.65
CA LYS A 187 2.63 6.89 8.06
C LYS A 187 2.18 5.62 8.75
N ARG A 188 2.21 4.52 7.99
CA ARG A 188 2.03 3.19 8.58
C ARG A 188 3.09 3.00 9.66
N GLY A 189 2.64 2.60 10.83
CA GLY A 189 3.47 2.41 12.00
C GLY A 189 3.35 3.50 13.06
N ASP A 190 2.72 4.63 12.74
CA ASP A 190 2.49 5.73 13.69
C ASP A 190 1.52 5.31 14.80
N TRP A 191 1.71 5.90 15.98
CA TRP A 191 0.96 5.58 17.19
C TRP A 191 -0.02 6.70 17.54
N PHE A 192 -1.21 6.29 18.00
CA PHE A 192 -2.30 7.18 18.38
C PHE A 192 -2.94 6.70 19.68
N ASN A 193 -3.37 7.65 20.51
CA ASN A 193 -4.30 7.41 21.59
C ASN A 193 -5.70 7.53 20.98
N LEU A 194 -6.47 6.44 21.06
CA LEU A 194 -7.84 6.36 20.58
C LEU A 194 -8.75 6.15 21.78
N ARG A 195 -9.76 7.01 21.93
CA ARG A 195 -10.79 6.89 22.96
C ARG A 195 -12.03 6.23 22.35
N VAL A 196 -12.35 5.03 22.84
CA VAL A 196 -13.54 4.26 22.47
C VAL A 196 -14.40 4.10 23.73
N GLY A 197 -15.54 4.80 23.78
CA GLY A 197 -16.30 4.96 25.03
C GLY A 197 -15.46 5.69 26.08
N ASP A 198 -15.38 5.13 27.29
CA ASP A 198 -14.59 5.70 28.40
C ASP A 198 -13.13 5.24 28.42
N VAL A 199 -12.76 4.30 27.55
CA VAL A 199 -11.42 3.72 27.53
C VAL A 199 -10.57 4.42 26.48
N THR A 200 -9.41 4.94 26.90
CA THR A 200 -8.36 5.38 25.99
C THR A 200 -7.34 4.27 25.81
N GLU A 201 -7.15 3.82 24.58
CA GLU A 201 -6.19 2.79 24.22
C GLU A 201 -5.16 3.31 23.22
N ARG A 202 -3.96 2.72 23.25
CA ARG A 202 -2.90 3.05 22.31
C ARG A 202 -2.97 2.13 21.11
N VAL A 203 -3.20 2.72 19.94
CA VAL A 203 -3.37 2.01 18.68
C VAL A 203 -2.30 2.41 17.67
N ARG A 204 -1.91 1.47 16.82
CA ARG A 204 -0.93 1.68 15.76
C ARG A 204 -1.60 1.68 14.40
N LEU A 205 -1.32 2.66 13.55
CA LEU A 205 -1.80 2.67 12.17
C LEU A 205 -1.11 1.55 11.39
N ARG A 206 -1.83 0.48 11.05
CA ARG A 206 -1.29 -0.69 10.35
C ARG A 206 -1.50 -0.62 8.86
N TRP A 207 -2.61 -0.04 8.41
CA TRP A 207 -2.95 0.00 7.01
C TRP A 207 -3.77 1.24 6.66
N ILE A 208 -3.47 1.80 5.50
CA ILE A 208 -4.23 2.88 4.86
C ILE A 208 -4.70 2.29 3.53
N SER A 209 -6.00 2.33 3.29
CA SER A 209 -6.56 1.88 2.01
C SER A 209 -5.95 2.67 0.84
N PRO A 210 -5.75 2.06 -0.33
CA PRO A 210 -5.18 2.75 -1.48
C PRO A 210 -5.96 4.03 -1.80
N ARG A 211 -7.29 3.96 -1.81
CA ARG A 211 -8.17 5.11 -2.11
C ARG A 211 -8.41 6.06 -0.92
N LYS A 212 -7.72 5.87 0.20
CA LYS A 212 -7.95 6.61 1.46
C LYS A 212 -9.43 6.58 1.91
N THR A 213 -10.13 5.49 1.65
CA THR A 213 -11.53 5.25 2.06
C THR A 213 -11.67 4.52 3.39
N LEU A 214 -10.59 3.92 3.90
CA LEU A 214 -10.50 3.22 5.18
C LEU A 214 -9.09 3.28 5.77
N TYR A 215 -9.03 3.30 7.10
CA TYR A 215 -7.83 3.24 7.92
C TYR A 215 -7.97 2.11 8.94
N LEU A 216 -6.90 1.32 9.12
CA LEU A 216 -6.87 0.19 10.05
C LEU A 216 -5.85 0.44 11.15
N PHE A 217 -6.32 0.39 12.39
CA PHE A 217 -5.54 0.58 13.60
C PHE A 217 -5.53 -0.70 14.42
N THR A 218 -4.39 -1.08 14.97
CA THR A 218 -4.29 -2.26 15.85
C THR A 218 -3.88 -1.83 17.25
N PRO A 219 -4.66 -2.19 18.30
CA PRO A 219 -4.28 -1.94 19.68
C PRO A 219 -2.94 -2.60 20.04
N ALA A 220 -2.15 -1.96 20.91
CA ALA A 220 -0.90 -2.53 21.42
C ALA A 220 -1.10 -3.85 22.17
N ASP A 221 -2.28 -4.03 22.78
CA ASP A 221 -2.68 -5.19 23.59
C ASP A 221 -3.13 -6.41 22.76
N GLY A 222 -2.94 -6.38 21.43
CA GLY A 222 -3.24 -7.51 20.54
C GLY A 222 -4.74 -7.81 20.33
N ARG A 223 -5.62 -6.94 20.84
CA ARG A 223 -7.07 -6.98 20.60
C ARG A 223 -7.40 -6.74 19.11
N GLN A 224 -8.66 -6.99 18.74
CA GLN A 224 -9.12 -6.84 17.34
C GLN A 224 -8.76 -5.45 16.78
N ALA A 225 -8.40 -5.42 15.51
CA ALA A 225 -8.07 -4.17 14.84
C ALA A 225 -9.34 -3.30 14.66
N HIS A 226 -9.17 -1.98 14.78
CA HIS A 226 -10.22 -0.99 14.54
C HIS A 226 -10.14 -0.46 13.11
N SER A 227 -11.25 -0.48 12.40
CA SER A 227 -11.40 0.15 11.09
C SER A 227 -12.19 1.45 11.22
N LEU A 228 -11.69 2.52 10.58
CA LEU A 228 -12.34 3.84 10.56
C LEU A 228 -12.41 4.37 9.12
N SER A 229 -13.53 4.97 8.76
CA SER A 229 -13.69 5.76 7.53
C SER A 229 -13.04 7.15 7.69
N PRO A 230 -12.77 7.89 6.59
CA PRO A 230 -12.20 9.24 6.65
C PRO A 230 -13.08 10.21 7.43
N GLU A 231 -14.39 10.11 7.25
CA GLU A 231 -15.36 10.99 7.93
C GLU A 231 -15.37 10.74 9.43
N THR A 232 -15.41 9.46 9.82
CA THR A 232 -15.31 9.09 11.22
C THR A 232 -13.97 9.58 11.78
N LEU A 233 -12.87 9.38 11.06
CA LEU A 233 -11.54 9.82 11.48
C LEU A 233 -11.49 11.33 11.72
N ARG A 234 -12.09 12.13 10.83
CA ARG A 234 -12.20 13.59 10.99
C ARG A 234 -12.97 13.96 12.25
N GLY A 235 -14.11 13.30 12.49
CA GLY A 235 -14.89 13.51 13.72
C GLY A 235 -14.13 13.13 14.99
N TYR A 236 -13.37 12.04 14.97
CA TYR A 236 -12.54 11.61 16.10
C TYR A 236 -11.39 12.60 16.38
N LEU A 237 -10.79 13.18 15.34
CA LEU A 237 -9.76 14.22 15.50
C LEU A 237 -10.35 15.53 16.03
N ARG A 238 -11.49 15.97 15.49
CA ARG A 238 -12.20 17.19 15.97
C ARG A 238 -12.62 17.08 17.42
N SER A 239 -13.20 15.95 17.80
CA SER A 239 -13.63 15.69 19.17
C SER A 239 -12.47 15.40 20.13
N GLY A 240 -11.22 15.36 19.65
CA GLY A 240 -10.05 15.03 20.46
C GLY A 240 -10.02 13.58 20.96
N ARG A 241 -10.88 12.72 20.41
CA ARG A 241 -10.94 11.28 20.73
C ARG A 241 -9.83 10.49 20.06
N MET A 242 -9.18 11.07 19.07
CA MET A 242 -7.96 10.54 18.50
C MET A 242 -6.86 11.58 18.56
N GLN A 243 -5.72 11.20 19.12
CA GLN A 243 -4.55 12.07 19.25
C GLN A 243 -3.27 11.29 18.93
N PRO A 244 -2.33 11.84 18.16
CA PRO A 244 -1.04 11.18 17.95
C PRO A 244 -0.29 11.03 19.29
N VAL A 245 0.36 9.88 19.49
CA VAL A 245 1.27 9.65 20.62
C VAL A 245 2.64 10.14 20.18
N GLU A 246 2.90 11.41 20.39
CA GLU A 246 4.06 12.13 19.82
C GLU A 246 5.43 11.68 20.35
N SER A 247 6.45 11.98 19.55
CA SER A 247 7.75 12.46 20.03
C SER A 247 7.88 13.95 19.62
N VAL A 248 7.48 14.87 20.53
CA VAL A 248 7.20 16.32 20.32
C VAL A 248 8.48 17.20 20.16
N PRO A 249 8.43 18.52 19.77
CA PRO A 249 7.76 19.60 20.51
C PRO A 249 6.81 20.53 19.71
N LEU A 250 5.82 21.04 20.43
CA LEU A 250 4.93 22.17 20.20
C LEU A 250 5.67 23.46 19.79
N PHE A 251 6.26 23.54 18.61
CA PHE A 251 6.93 24.78 18.19
C PHE A 251 6.00 25.80 17.54
N ASP A 252 4.94 25.41 16.83
CA ASP A 252 4.09 26.41 16.17
C ASP A 252 3.05 27.07 17.08
N ARG A 253 2.54 26.37 18.11
CA ARG A 253 1.46 26.92 18.95
C ARG A 253 1.96 27.82 20.08
N ALA A 254 3.19 27.61 20.56
CA ALA A 254 3.82 28.51 21.53
C ALA A 254 4.37 29.78 20.86
N VAL A 255 4.91 29.68 19.63
CA VAL A 255 5.40 30.86 18.89
C VAL A 255 4.25 31.76 18.44
N HIS A 256 3.11 31.20 17.99
CA HIS A 256 1.95 32.04 17.65
C HIS A 256 1.32 32.74 18.86
N ALA A 257 1.28 32.08 20.02
CA ALA A 257 0.75 32.69 21.26
C ALA A 257 1.65 33.82 21.77
N VAL A 258 2.98 33.64 21.75
CA VAL A 258 3.94 34.66 22.19
C VAL A 258 4.05 35.81 21.17
N MET A 259 3.93 35.53 19.86
CA MET A 259 3.89 36.59 18.84
C MET A 259 2.61 37.44 18.90
N GLN A 260 1.45 36.84 19.22
CA GLN A 260 0.22 37.61 19.44
C GLN A 260 0.30 38.49 20.70
N ASP A 261 0.94 38.00 21.77
CA ASP A 261 1.10 38.78 23.02
C ASP A 261 2.06 39.97 22.83
N LEU A 262 3.12 39.80 22.03
CA LEU A 262 4.05 40.88 21.68
C LEU A 262 3.47 41.90 20.69
N GLN A 263 2.58 41.49 19.80
CA GLN A 263 1.87 42.41 18.89
C GLN A 263 0.75 43.19 19.60
N GLY A 264 0.09 42.60 20.61
CA GLY A 264 -0.88 43.28 21.47
C GLY A 264 -0.23 44.32 22.39
N ALA A 265 0.95 44.01 22.95
CA ALA A 265 1.66 44.93 23.85
C ALA A 265 2.23 46.18 23.13
N ALA A 266 2.55 46.10 21.84
CA ALA A 266 3.09 47.22 21.06
C ALA A 266 2.03 48.26 20.61
N VAL A 267 0.74 47.90 20.62
CA VAL A 267 -0.37 48.80 20.22
C VAL A 267 -0.95 49.56 21.43
N GLY A 268 -0.62 49.17 22.65
CA GLY A 268 -1.07 49.83 23.89
C GLY A 268 -0.15 50.92 24.46
N ALA A 269 0.93 51.28 23.77
CA ALA A 269 1.95 52.23 24.25
C ALA A 269 2.17 53.43 23.32
N GLN A 270 1.09 53.95 22.70
CA GLN A 270 1.05 55.27 22.07
C GLN A 270 -0.14 56.09 22.57
#